data_AF-A0A6H2NNZ5-F1
#
_entry.id   AF-A0A6H2NNZ5-F1
#
_cell.length_a   1.000
_cell.length_b   1.000
_cell.length_c   1.000
_cell.angle_alpha   90.00
_cell.angle_beta   90.00
_cell.angle_gamma   90.00
#
_symmetry.space_group_name_H-M   'P 1'
#
loop_
_entity.id
_entity.type
_entity.pdbx_description
1 polymer ?
#
loop_
_entity_poly.entity_id
_entity_poly.type
_entity_poly.pdbx_seq_one_letter_code
_entity_poly.pdbx_strand_id
1 'polypeptide(L)'
;MRQRVETLVNNLNKTIVGKTDAIRLVLVALFSGGHALLEDVPGVGKTLLAKSLAQSIDGGFQRIQCTPDLLPTDVTGTNIWNPSSGEFQFMPGPVFTNILLADEINRATPRTQSALLEVMEEHQVTTDGASRLVPDPFFVIATQNPVEYQGTFPLPEAQMDRFALSFSLGYPTEVEELSMLQRLSTTVDKTPIQPCITLDEVLSLRRHCAQVAIEASLQQYILDLVRATRRHNDITLGVSPRGTVAFYRAVQALAYLEGRDYAIPDDVKTLTLPVLTHRLIPAGNSRPQLLIKQLLEATAIP
;
A
#
# COMPACT_ATOMS: atom_id res chain seq x y z
N MET A 1 -20.79 -10.39 -1.64
CA MET A 1 -19.42 -9.89 -1.41
C MET A 1 -19.25 -8.42 -1.79
N ARG A 2 -19.73 -7.91 -2.94
CA ARG A 2 -19.60 -6.49 -3.31
C ARG A 2 -20.16 -5.48 -2.29
N GLN A 3 -21.32 -5.76 -1.70
CA GLN A 3 -21.90 -4.92 -0.64
C GLN A 3 -20.96 -4.74 0.56
N ARG A 4 -20.06 -5.70 0.83
CA ARG A 4 -19.04 -5.61 1.89
C ARG A 4 -17.97 -4.56 1.55
N VAL A 5 -17.63 -4.41 0.27
CA VAL A 5 -16.69 -3.37 -0.20
C VAL A 5 -17.29 -1.98 0.03
N GLU A 6 -18.55 -1.77 -0.38
CA GLU A 6 -19.25 -0.51 -0.14
C GLU A 6 -19.39 -0.21 1.36
N THR A 7 -19.70 -1.25 2.14
CA THR A 7 -19.76 -1.14 3.61
C THR A 7 -18.41 -0.70 4.19
N LEU A 8 -17.30 -1.28 3.71
CA LEU A 8 -15.95 -0.92 4.14
C LEU A 8 -15.61 0.52 3.76
N VAL A 9 -15.84 0.92 2.51
CA VAL A 9 -15.61 2.30 2.02
C VAL A 9 -16.42 3.30 2.85
N ASN A 10 -17.70 3.02 3.07
CA ASN A 10 -18.57 3.88 3.87
C ASN A 10 -18.11 3.94 5.33
N ASN A 11 -17.60 2.84 5.90
CA ASN A 11 -17.09 2.83 7.26
C ASN A 11 -15.82 3.70 7.40
N LEU A 12 -14.93 3.67 6.40
CA LEU A 12 -13.72 4.50 6.36
C LEU A 12 -14.04 5.98 6.14
N ASN A 13 -15.04 6.30 5.32
CA ASN A 13 -15.49 7.68 5.09
C ASN A 13 -16.13 8.35 6.34
N LYS A 14 -16.51 7.56 7.37
CA LYS A 14 -16.98 8.13 8.64
C LYS A 14 -15.87 8.84 9.39
N THR A 15 -14.64 8.33 9.34
CA THR A 15 -13.49 8.94 10.05
C THR A 15 -12.65 9.83 9.14
N ILE A 16 -12.56 9.50 7.86
CA ILE A 16 -11.69 10.19 6.92
C ILE A 16 -12.54 11.06 6.01
N VAL A 17 -12.31 12.36 6.09
CA VAL A 17 -13.02 13.35 5.27
C VAL A 17 -12.31 13.52 3.93
N GLY A 18 -13.05 13.46 2.82
CA GLY A 18 -12.57 13.97 1.53
C GLY A 18 -11.55 13.12 0.78
N LYS A 19 -11.26 11.91 1.26
CA LYS A 19 -10.19 11.05 0.70
C LYS A 19 -10.72 9.76 0.10
N THR A 20 -11.91 9.80 -0.52
CA THR A 20 -12.56 8.62 -1.10
C THR A 20 -11.65 7.91 -2.11
N ASP A 21 -10.98 8.65 -3.00
CA ASP A 21 -10.11 8.06 -4.02
C ASP A 21 -8.88 7.40 -3.40
N ALA A 22 -8.27 8.03 -2.39
CA ALA A 22 -7.13 7.45 -1.68
C ALA A 22 -7.53 6.21 -0.89
N ILE A 23 -8.73 6.20 -0.27
CA ILE A 23 -9.30 5.01 0.36
C ILE A 23 -9.45 3.89 -0.67
N ARG A 24 -10.02 4.19 -1.85
CA ARG A 24 -10.16 3.21 -2.94
C ARG A 24 -8.80 2.65 -3.35
N LEU A 25 -7.77 3.49 -3.53
CA LEU A 25 -6.42 3.02 -3.86
C LEU A 25 -5.79 2.14 -2.77
N VAL A 26 -5.98 2.47 -1.49
CA VAL A 26 -5.55 1.59 -0.38
C VAL A 26 -6.26 0.24 -0.46
N LEU A 27 -7.57 0.22 -0.73
CA LEU A 27 -8.34 -1.01 -0.87
C LEU A 27 -7.92 -1.80 -2.12
N VAL A 28 -7.59 -1.13 -3.24
CA VAL A 28 -7.01 -1.79 -4.42
C VAL A 28 -5.69 -2.46 -4.04
N ALA A 29 -4.80 -1.79 -3.30
CA ALA A 29 -3.54 -2.38 -2.84
C ALA A 29 -3.78 -3.60 -1.93
N LEU A 30 -4.70 -3.48 -0.97
CA LEU A 30 -5.07 -4.57 -0.06
C LEU A 30 -5.65 -5.78 -0.80
N PHE A 31 -6.62 -5.57 -1.69
CA PHE A 31 -7.35 -6.66 -2.37
C PHE A 31 -6.60 -7.24 -3.58
N SER A 32 -5.66 -6.51 -4.15
CA SER A 32 -4.69 -7.06 -5.14
C SER A 32 -3.61 -7.93 -4.49
N GLY A 33 -3.55 -7.98 -3.15
CA GLY A 33 -2.58 -8.77 -2.40
C GLY A 33 -1.21 -8.13 -2.27
N GLY A 34 -1.09 -6.82 -2.53
CA GLY A 34 0.16 -6.09 -2.38
C GLY A 34 0.18 -5.14 -1.19
N HIS A 35 1.15 -4.24 -1.18
CA HIS A 35 1.35 -3.21 -0.15
C HIS A 35 1.23 -1.80 -0.74
N ALA A 36 0.97 -0.80 0.09
CA ALA A 36 0.84 0.60 -0.33
C ALA A 36 2.01 1.44 0.19
N LEU A 37 2.55 2.30 -0.68
CA LEU A 37 3.51 3.34 -0.34
C LEU A 37 2.82 4.71 -0.45
N LEU A 38 2.86 5.50 0.62
CA LEU A 38 2.25 6.82 0.69
C LEU A 38 3.33 7.90 0.71
N GLU A 39 3.46 8.62 -0.40
CA GLU A 39 4.37 9.75 -0.57
C GLU A 39 3.63 11.04 -0.18
N ASP A 40 3.72 11.46 1.08
CA ASP A 40 3.15 12.75 1.48
C ASP A 40 3.92 13.40 2.61
N VAL A 41 3.56 14.67 2.81
CA VAL A 41 3.83 15.48 3.98
C VAL A 41 3.11 14.96 5.24
N PRO A 42 3.63 15.28 6.44
CA PRO A 42 3.00 14.95 7.71
C PRO A 42 1.58 15.54 7.86
N GLY A 43 0.74 14.88 8.64
CA GLY A 43 -0.56 15.43 9.08
C GLY A 43 -1.76 15.15 8.16
N VAL A 44 -1.59 14.44 7.04
CA VAL A 44 -2.68 14.17 6.07
C VAL A 44 -3.58 12.95 6.42
N GLY A 45 -3.59 12.52 7.68
CA GLY A 45 -4.50 11.47 8.15
C GLY A 45 -4.09 10.01 7.87
N LYS A 46 -2.84 9.74 7.49
CA LYS A 46 -2.31 8.39 7.21
C LYS A 46 -2.53 7.40 8.36
N THR A 47 -2.23 7.84 9.58
CA THR A 47 -2.42 7.02 10.79
C THR A 47 -3.89 6.73 11.05
N LEU A 48 -4.76 7.70 10.82
CA LEU A 48 -6.20 7.51 10.96
C LEU A 48 -6.71 6.51 9.92
N LEU A 49 -6.23 6.59 8.68
CA LEU A 49 -6.58 5.64 7.61
C LEU A 49 -6.18 4.21 7.95
N ALA A 50 -4.92 3.98 8.31
CA ALA A 50 -4.42 2.65 8.64
C ALA A 50 -5.15 2.03 9.85
N LYS A 51 -5.35 2.83 10.90
CA LYS A 51 -6.08 2.39 12.11
C LYS A 51 -7.56 2.11 11.81
N SER A 52 -8.21 2.98 11.05
CA SER A 52 -9.62 2.82 10.65
C SER A 52 -9.82 1.57 9.80
N LEU A 53 -8.87 1.26 8.90
CA LEU A 53 -8.87 0.06 8.09
C LEU A 53 -8.77 -1.19 8.97
N ALA A 54 -7.79 -1.25 9.87
CA ALA A 54 -7.62 -2.38 10.78
C ALA A 54 -8.88 -2.64 11.62
N GLN A 55 -9.44 -1.59 12.21
CA GLN A 55 -10.67 -1.69 12.99
C GLN A 55 -11.87 -2.11 12.15
N SER A 56 -11.98 -1.65 10.90
CA SER A 56 -13.11 -2.00 10.03
C SER A 56 -13.09 -3.46 9.57
N ILE A 57 -11.91 -4.10 9.53
CA ILE A 57 -11.75 -5.50 9.09
C ILE A 57 -11.60 -6.51 10.24
N ASP A 58 -11.81 -6.06 11.48
CA ASP A 58 -11.56 -6.85 12.71
C ASP A 58 -10.10 -7.37 12.80
N GLY A 59 -9.15 -6.55 12.33
CA GLY A 59 -7.74 -6.89 12.26
C GLY A 59 -6.88 -6.19 13.30
N GLY A 60 -5.71 -6.78 13.58
CA GLY A 60 -4.68 -6.14 14.37
C GLY A 60 -4.11 -4.89 13.67
N PHE A 61 -3.73 -3.89 14.48
CA PHE A 61 -3.01 -2.70 14.03
C PHE A 61 -1.72 -2.54 14.81
N GLN A 62 -0.62 -2.33 14.10
CA GLN A 62 0.64 -1.87 14.68
C GLN A 62 1.17 -0.68 13.89
N ARG A 63 1.90 0.18 14.59
CA ARG A 63 2.57 1.35 14.01
C ARG A 63 4.03 1.33 14.41
N ILE A 64 4.90 1.54 13.43
CA ILE A 64 6.33 1.73 13.62
C ILE A 64 6.67 3.11 13.08
N GLN A 65 7.36 3.90 13.88
CA GLN A 65 8.05 5.09 13.40
C GLN A 65 9.46 4.67 12.99
N CYS A 66 9.80 4.83 11.72
CA CYS A 66 11.14 4.54 11.25
C CYS A 66 12.07 5.68 11.65
N THR A 67 13.12 5.32 12.38
CA THR A 67 14.18 6.22 12.84
C THR A 67 15.54 5.62 12.50
N PRO A 68 16.62 6.44 12.47
CA PRO A 68 17.95 5.94 12.11
C PRO A 68 18.51 4.88 13.07
N ASP A 69 18.01 4.83 14.30
CA ASP A 69 18.38 3.88 15.35
C ASP A 69 17.51 2.62 15.40
N LEU A 70 16.41 2.57 14.64
CA LEU A 70 15.51 1.42 14.59
C LEU A 70 16.26 0.18 14.09
N LEU A 71 16.30 -0.89 14.90
CA LEU A 71 16.98 -2.13 14.56
C LEU A 71 16.04 -3.09 13.80
N PRO A 72 16.58 -4.00 12.97
CA PRO A 72 15.79 -5.05 12.33
C PRO A 72 14.95 -5.86 13.32
N THR A 73 15.52 -6.17 14.50
CA THR A 73 14.85 -6.93 15.57
C THR A 73 13.70 -6.17 16.23
N ASP A 74 13.71 -4.84 16.19
CA ASP A 74 12.58 -4.04 16.67
C ASP A 74 11.37 -4.13 15.73
N VAL A 75 11.60 -4.55 14.48
CA VAL A 75 10.56 -4.79 13.47
C VAL A 75 10.12 -6.26 13.49
N THR A 76 11.07 -7.19 13.44
CA THR A 76 10.81 -8.63 13.29
C THR A 76 10.57 -9.35 14.61
N GLY A 77 11.01 -8.79 15.74
CA GLY A 77 10.99 -9.44 17.05
C GLY A 77 12.32 -10.06 17.43
N THR A 78 12.43 -10.48 18.69
CA THR A 78 13.67 -11.00 19.27
C THR A 78 13.40 -12.07 20.33
N ASN A 79 14.37 -12.94 20.58
CA ASN A 79 14.31 -13.92 21.65
C ASN A 79 14.91 -13.32 22.93
N ILE A 80 14.10 -13.23 23.99
CA ILE A 80 14.51 -12.70 25.30
C ILE A 80 14.65 -13.85 26.29
N TRP A 81 15.75 -13.87 27.05
CA TRP A 81 15.93 -14.84 28.13
C TRP A 81 14.89 -14.60 29.23
N ASN A 82 14.12 -15.63 29.55
CA ASN A 82 13.18 -15.60 30.68
C ASN A 82 13.81 -16.32 31.89
N PRO A 83 14.23 -15.58 32.94
CA PRO A 83 14.90 -16.18 34.11
C PRO A 83 14.01 -17.16 34.89
N SER A 84 12.68 -17.05 34.77
CA SER A 84 11.75 -17.92 35.50
C SER A 84 11.62 -19.31 34.88
N SER A 85 11.66 -19.41 33.55
CA SER A 85 11.63 -20.69 32.84
C SER A 85 13.03 -21.22 32.51
N GLY A 86 14.06 -20.35 32.50
CA GLY A 86 15.40 -20.73 32.03
C GLY A 86 15.44 -20.97 30.52
N GLU A 87 14.54 -20.35 29.76
CA GLU A 87 14.41 -20.52 28.32
C GLU A 87 14.37 -19.17 27.60
N PHE A 88 14.79 -19.16 26.34
CA PHE A 88 14.61 -18.02 25.45
C PHE A 88 13.17 -18.00 24.93
N GLN A 89 12.44 -16.92 25.22
CA GLN A 89 11.07 -16.70 24.76
C GLN A 89 11.05 -15.69 23.61
N PHE A 90 10.38 -16.05 22.52
CA PHE A 90 10.21 -15.14 21.39
C PHE A 90 9.22 -14.03 21.74
N MET A 91 9.68 -12.80 21.59
CA MET A 91 8.86 -11.60 21.67
C MET A 91 8.58 -11.12 20.24
N PRO A 92 7.31 -11.24 19.77
CA PRO A 92 6.96 -10.86 18.41
C PRO A 92 7.13 -9.36 18.20
N GLY A 93 7.71 -9.01 17.06
CA GLY A 93 7.79 -7.62 16.62
C GLY A 93 6.44 -7.09 16.09
N PRO A 94 6.37 -5.79 15.80
CA PRO A 94 5.19 -5.13 15.25
C PRO A 94 4.72 -5.68 13.89
N VAL A 95 5.54 -6.43 13.14
CA VAL A 95 5.09 -7.10 11.89
C VAL A 95 4.06 -8.21 12.12
N PHE A 96 3.92 -8.74 13.34
CA PHE A 96 2.90 -9.73 13.67
C PHE A 96 1.53 -9.07 13.90
N THR A 97 0.99 -8.47 12.84
CA THR A 97 -0.30 -7.75 12.82
C THR A 97 -0.98 -7.95 11.45
N ASN A 98 -2.24 -7.54 11.30
CA ASN A 98 -2.89 -7.54 9.98
C ASN A 98 -2.56 -6.28 9.19
N ILE A 99 -2.67 -5.11 9.82
CA ILE A 99 -2.32 -3.82 9.22
C ILE A 99 -1.12 -3.23 9.96
N LEU A 100 -0.05 -2.98 9.23
CA LEU A 100 1.15 -2.33 9.72
C LEU A 100 1.31 -0.96 9.05
N LEU A 101 1.41 0.09 9.84
CA LEU A 101 1.85 1.42 9.38
C LEU A 101 3.34 1.59 9.67
N ALA A 102 4.15 1.71 8.62
CA ALA A 102 5.57 2.03 8.73
C ALA A 102 5.80 3.49 8.31
N ASP A 103 5.83 4.39 9.30
CA ASP A 103 5.97 5.82 9.05
C ASP A 103 7.42 6.20 8.75
N GLU A 104 7.64 6.99 7.70
CA GLU A 104 8.95 7.50 7.28
C GLU A 104 9.98 6.39 7.03
N ILE A 105 9.60 5.36 6.26
CA ILE A 105 10.44 4.19 5.97
C ILE A 105 11.84 4.55 5.46
N ASN A 106 11.96 5.69 4.77
CA ASN A 106 13.21 6.26 4.28
C ASN A 106 14.12 6.80 5.40
N ARG A 107 13.73 6.83 6.68
CA ARG A 107 14.62 7.19 7.80
C ARG A 107 15.26 5.98 8.48
N ALA A 108 14.72 4.79 8.26
CA ALA A 108 15.32 3.56 8.76
C ALA A 108 16.59 3.20 7.97
N THR A 109 17.54 2.53 8.62
CA THR A 109 18.74 2.04 7.93
C THR A 109 18.39 1.04 6.83
N PRO A 110 19.22 0.89 5.78
CA PRO A 110 18.98 -0.09 4.70
C PRO A 110 18.77 -1.52 5.19
N ARG A 111 19.41 -1.90 6.31
CA ARG A 111 19.25 -3.22 6.93
C ARG A 111 17.87 -3.40 7.54
N THR A 112 17.36 -2.39 8.23
CA THR A 112 16.01 -2.40 8.82
C THR A 112 14.92 -2.33 7.75
N GLN A 113 15.12 -1.51 6.71
CA GLN A 113 14.24 -1.50 5.52
C GLN A 113 14.16 -2.89 4.89
N SER A 114 15.31 -3.54 4.68
CA SER A 114 15.38 -4.88 4.10
C SER A 114 14.63 -5.91 4.94
N ALA A 115 14.74 -5.86 6.27
CA ALA A 115 14.03 -6.77 7.17
C ALA A 115 12.51 -6.63 7.06
N LEU A 116 11.97 -5.41 7.00
CA LEU A 116 10.53 -5.18 6.79
C LEU A 116 10.07 -5.70 5.41
N LEU A 117 10.85 -5.39 4.37
CA LEU A 117 10.57 -5.75 2.99
C LEU A 117 10.66 -7.26 2.73
N GLU A 118 11.51 -7.98 3.46
CA GLU A 118 11.59 -9.43 3.45
C GLU A 118 10.30 -10.04 4.01
N VAL A 119 9.78 -9.52 5.13
CA VAL A 119 8.51 -9.98 5.70
C VAL A 119 7.33 -9.71 4.77
N MET A 120 7.36 -8.60 4.04
CA MET A 120 6.36 -8.28 3.00
C MET A 120 6.34 -9.30 1.86
N GLU A 121 7.51 -9.84 1.47
CA GLU A 121 7.62 -10.78 0.35
C GLU A 121 7.38 -12.23 0.81
N GLU A 122 7.95 -12.62 1.95
CA GLU A 122 7.96 -14.01 2.42
C GLU A 122 6.77 -14.33 3.34
N HIS A 123 6.04 -13.33 3.82
CA HIS A 123 4.95 -13.48 4.80
C HIS A 123 5.35 -14.26 6.07
N GLN A 124 6.62 -14.19 6.43
CA GLN A 124 7.17 -14.82 7.63
C GLN A 124 8.39 -14.07 8.14
N VAL A 125 8.71 -14.27 9.41
CA VAL A 125 9.95 -13.86 10.05
C VAL A 125 10.75 -15.12 10.38
N THR A 126 12.03 -15.14 10.03
CA THR A 126 12.95 -16.20 10.46
C THR A 126 14.00 -15.63 11.41
N THR A 127 13.98 -16.10 12.66
CA THR A 127 14.97 -15.73 13.69
C THR A 127 15.52 -17.00 14.34
N ASP A 128 16.84 -17.05 14.54
CA ASP A 128 17.55 -18.18 15.18
C ASP A 128 17.19 -19.57 14.61
N GLY A 129 16.98 -19.65 13.29
CA GLY A 129 16.64 -20.88 12.58
C GLY A 129 15.17 -21.30 12.67
N ALA A 130 14.31 -20.53 13.34
CA ALA A 130 12.88 -20.79 13.43
C ALA A 130 12.05 -19.76 12.64
N SER A 131 11.27 -20.25 11.67
CA SER A 131 10.36 -19.41 10.87
C SER A 131 8.99 -19.29 11.55
N ARG A 132 8.40 -18.09 11.47
CA ARG A 132 7.10 -17.74 12.06
C ARG A 132 6.29 -16.95 11.05
N LEU A 133 5.13 -17.46 10.68
CA LEU A 133 4.22 -16.79 9.76
C LEU A 133 3.64 -15.52 10.42
N VAL A 134 3.52 -14.45 9.64
CA VAL A 134 2.72 -13.28 10.05
C VAL A 134 1.23 -13.55 9.82
N PRO A 135 0.31 -12.86 10.51
CA PRO A 135 -1.13 -13.01 10.30
C PRO A 135 -1.54 -12.74 8.84
N ASP A 136 -2.51 -13.49 8.31
CA ASP A 136 -3.07 -13.27 6.96
C ASP A 136 -4.49 -12.66 7.09
N PRO A 137 -4.82 -11.55 6.39
CA PRO A 137 -3.94 -10.72 5.57
C PRO A 137 -2.89 -9.95 6.39
N PHE A 138 -1.65 -9.93 5.88
CA PHE A 138 -0.61 -8.97 6.26
C PHE A 138 -0.55 -7.87 5.20
N PHE A 139 -0.83 -6.63 5.61
CA PHE A 139 -0.84 -5.47 4.74
C PHE A 139 -0.01 -4.34 5.36
N VAL A 140 0.86 -3.77 4.55
CA VAL A 140 1.79 -2.71 4.98
C VAL A 140 1.42 -1.45 4.24
N ILE A 141 1.23 -0.39 5.01
CA ILE A 141 1.14 0.99 4.52
C ILE A 141 2.45 1.63 4.97
N ALA A 142 3.38 1.80 4.04
CA ALA A 142 4.62 2.52 4.30
C ALA A 142 4.44 4.00 3.91
N THR A 143 5.12 4.91 4.60
CA THR A 143 5.09 6.33 4.25
C THR A 143 6.52 6.82 4.04
N GLN A 144 6.70 7.74 3.10
CA GLN A 144 7.97 8.44 2.91
C GLN A 144 7.70 9.92 2.61
N ASN A 145 8.55 10.78 3.17
CA ASN A 145 8.48 12.22 2.91
C ASN A 145 9.52 12.58 1.83
N PRO A 146 9.10 13.01 0.63
CA PRO A 146 10.01 13.30 -0.47
C PRO A 146 10.82 14.60 -0.28
N VAL A 147 10.48 15.42 0.72
CA VAL A 147 11.12 16.74 0.94
C VAL A 147 12.27 16.66 1.96
N GLU A 148 12.31 15.64 2.81
CA GLU A 148 13.36 15.48 3.82
C GLU A 148 14.57 14.71 3.28
N TYR A 149 15.64 15.46 2.98
CA TYR A 149 16.90 14.91 2.48
C TYR A 149 17.95 14.65 3.57
N GLN A 150 17.80 15.23 4.77
CA GLN A 150 18.77 15.05 5.85
C GLN A 150 18.44 13.84 6.70
N GLY A 151 19.39 12.90 6.82
CA GLY A 151 19.24 11.71 7.66
C GLY A 151 18.28 10.67 7.08
N THR A 152 18.08 10.66 5.76
CA THR A 152 17.26 9.67 5.06
C THR A 152 18.10 8.74 4.18
N PHE A 153 17.68 7.49 4.10
CA PHE A 153 18.16 6.41 3.25
C PHE A 153 17.05 6.11 2.22
N PRO A 154 17.16 6.62 0.97
CA PRO A 154 16.13 6.37 -0.03
C PRO A 154 16.03 4.87 -0.32
N LEU A 155 14.79 4.40 -0.53
CA LEU A 155 14.53 3.03 -0.94
C LEU A 155 15.10 2.81 -2.35
N PRO A 156 16.00 1.83 -2.55
CA PRO A 156 16.41 1.39 -3.88
C PRO A 156 15.20 0.97 -4.72
N GLU A 157 15.29 1.05 -6.04
CA GLU A 157 14.17 0.78 -6.94
C GLU A 157 13.70 -0.68 -6.84
N ALA A 158 14.63 -1.61 -6.62
CA ALA A 158 14.32 -3.00 -6.35
C ALA A 158 13.45 -3.20 -5.09
N GLN A 159 13.59 -2.31 -4.11
CA GLN A 159 12.79 -2.28 -2.89
C GLN A 159 11.44 -1.61 -3.11
N MET A 160 11.41 -0.46 -3.81
CA MET A 160 10.17 0.22 -4.15
C MET A 160 9.23 -0.68 -4.98
N ASP A 161 9.77 -1.50 -5.87
CA ASP A 161 9.00 -2.42 -6.71
C ASP A 161 8.15 -3.42 -5.90
N ARG A 162 8.45 -3.62 -4.59
CA ARG A 162 7.67 -4.43 -3.64
C ARG A 162 6.32 -3.84 -3.26
N PHE A 163 6.15 -2.53 -3.42
CA PHE A 163 4.86 -1.89 -3.22
C PHE A 163 4.02 -2.02 -4.49
N ALA A 164 2.76 -2.48 -4.36
CA ALA A 164 1.87 -2.59 -5.50
C ALA A 164 1.53 -1.21 -6.06
N LEU A 165 1.22 -0.27 -5.16
CA LEU A 165 0.87 1.12 -5.48
C LEU A 165 1.74 2.10 -4.66
N SER A 166 2.12 3.21 -5.28
CA SER A 166 2.64 4.41 -4.65
C SER A 166 1.78 5.63 -5.02
N PHE A 167 1.28 6.36 -4.02
CA PHE A 167 0.43 7.54 -4.26
C PHE A 167 0.46 8.52 -3.08
N SER A 168 -0.13 9.70 -3.30
CA SER A 168 -0.26 10.77 -2.33
C SER A 168 -1.73 10.91 -1.90
N LEU A 169 -1.98 11.07 -0.61
CA LEU A 169 -3.27 11.52 -0.07
C LEU A 169 -3.53 13.00 -0.38
N GLY A 170 -2.46 13.81 -0.38
CA GLY A 170 -2.52 15.27 -0.55
C GLY A 170 -3.20 15.99 0.61
N TYR A 171 -3.10 17.32 0.63
CA TYR A 171 -3.87 18.13 1.58
C TYR A 171 -5.38 18.01 1.31
N PRO A 172 -6.23 17.99 2.35
CA PRO A 172 -7.67 18.16 2.17
C PRO A 172 -8.00 19.50 1.49
N THR A 173 -9.14 19.55 0.79
CA THR A 173 -9.65 20.81 0.24
C THR A 173 -10.15 21.73 1.36
N GLU A 174 -10.32 23.03 1.09
CA GLU A 174 -10.85 23.99 2.08
C GLU A 174 -12.19 23.53 2.68
N VAL A 175 -13.06 22.97 1.85
CA VAL A 175 -14.37 22.43 2.27
C VAL A 175 -14.18 21.21 3.19
N GLU A 176 -13.23 20.34 2.89
CA GLU A 176 -12.90 19.18 3.70
C GLU A 176 -12.29 19.59 5.04
N GLU A 177 -11.33 20.52 5.06
CA GLU A 177 -10.74 21.07 6.29
C GLU A 177 -11.78 21.73 7.17
N LEU A 178 -12.67 22.54 6.59
CA LEU A 178 -13.77 23.16 7.33
C LEU A 178 -14.67 22.10 7.96
N SER A 179 -15.00 21.03 7.24
CA SER A 179 -15.81 19.94 7.79
C SER A 179 -15.07 19.16 8.90
N MET A 180 -13.74 19.00 8.81
CA MET A 180 -12.94 18.43 9.89
C MET A 180 -13.02 19.27 11.17
N LEU A 181 -12.94 20.61 11.05
CA LEU A 181 -13.10 21.53 12.19
C LEU A 181 -14.50 21.45 12.81
N GLN A 182 -15.55 21.30 11.99
CA GLN A 182 -16.93 21.14 12.46
C GLN A 182 -17.17 19.80 13.18
N ARG A 183 -16.49 18.72 12.76
CA ARG A 183 -16.53 17.43 13.47
C ARG A 183 -15.78 17.46 14.80
N LEU A 184 -14.73 18.28 14.92
CA LEU A 184 -14.01 18.47 16.18
C LEU A 184 -14.86 19.21 17.24
N SER A 185 -15.70 20.14 16.81
CA SER A 185 -16.55 20.94 17.72
C SER A 185 -17.80 20.19 18.21
N THR A 186 -18.19 19.11 17.53
CA THR A 186 -19.33 18.27 17.91
C THR A 186 -18.87 17.04 18.68
N THR A 187 -19.30 16.89 19.94
CA THR A 187 -19.01 15.71 20.78
C THR A 187 -19.65 14.41 20.27
N VAL A 188 -20.49 14.50 19.23
CA VAL A 188 -21.34 13.44 18.69
C VAL A 188 -20.57 12.45 17.80
N ASP A 189 -19.45 12.87 17.19
CA ASP A 189 -18.74 12.07 16.17
C ASP A 189 -17.64 11.15 16.73
N LYS A 190 -17.53 11.00 18.06
CA LYS A 190 -16.59 10.05 18.70
C LYS A 190 -17.11 8.61 18.72
N THR A 191 -17.99 8.23 17.79
CA THR A 191 -18.43 6.83 17.72
C THR A 191 -17.24 6.00 17.22
N PRO A 192 -16.69 5.09 18.03
CA PRO A 192 -15.55 4.28 17.61
C PRO A 192 -15.96 3.48 16.37
N ILE A 193 -15.08 3.43 15.37
CA ILE A 193 -15.25 2.53 14.23
C ILE A 193 -15.44 1.12 14.79
N GLN A 194 -16.58 0.53 14.44
CA GLN A 194 -16.85 -0.88 14.69
C GLN A 194 -16.40 -1.69 13.48
N PRO A 195 -15.91 -2.92 13.70
CA PRO A 195 -15.68 -3.86 12.60
C PRO A 195 -16.93 -4.04 11.76
N CYS A 196 -16.78 -3.99 10.44
CA CYS A 196 -17.87 -4.13 9.50
C CYS A 196 -17.71 -5.35 8.57
N ILE A 197 -16.49 -5.86 8.44
CA ILE A 197 -16.16 -7.10 7.74
C ILE A 197 -15.14 -7.90 8.55
N THR A 198 -15.08 -9.22 8.35
CA THR A 198 -14.07 -10.08 9.00
C THR A 198 -12.82 -10.29 8.15
N LEU A 199 -11.73 -10.79 8.76
CA LEU A 199 -10.52 -11.17 8.03
C LEU A 199 -10.79 -12.23 6.94
N ASP A 200 -11.63 -13.24 7.23
CA ASP A 200 -12.04 -14.24 6.23
C ASP A 200 -12.79 -13.63 5.04
N GLU A 201 -13.62 -12.61 5.31
CA GLU A 201 -14.29 -11.85 4.26
C GLU A 201 -13.28 -11.05 3.42
N VAL A 202 -12.22 -10.48 4.01
CA VAL A 202 -11.12 -9.85 3.26
C VAL A 202 -10.41 -10.85 2.35
N LEU A 203 -10.09 -12.04 2.85
CA LEU A 203 -9.45 -13.10 2.06
C LEU A 203 -10.38 -13.63 0.96
N SER A 204 -11.68 -13.69 1.22
CA SER A 204 -12.69 -13.97 0.19
C SER A 204 -12.71 -12.87 -0.88
N LEU A 205 -12.69 -11.60 -0.49
CA LEU A 205 -12.68 -10.47 -1.42
C LEU A 205 -11.43 -10.48 -2.32
N ARG A 206 -10.24 -10.79 -1.78
CA ARG A 206 -9.02 -11.00 -2.58
C ARG A 206 -9.21 -12.07 -3.65
N ARG A 207 -9.81 -13.20 -3.30
CA ARG A 207 -10.10 -14.30 -4.25
C ARG A 207 -11.08 -13.88 -5.35
N HIS A 208 -12.13 -13.13 -5.00
CA HIS A 208 -13.10 -12.63 -5.99
C HIS A 208 -12.47 -11.60 -6.92
N CYS A 209 -11.64 -10.68 -6.40
CA CYS A 209 -10.89 -9.74 -7.23
C CYS A 209 -10.02 -10.49 -8.24
N ALA A 210 -9.31 -11.52 -7.81
CA ALA A 210 -8.44 -12.33 -8.68
C ALA A 210 -9.17 -13.05 -9.83
N GLN A 211 -10.51 -13.19 -9.75
CA GLN A 211 -11.35 -13.83 -10.77
C GLN A 211 -11.92 -12.86 -11.81
N VAL A 212 -11.77 -11.54 -11.63
CA VAL A 212 -12.23 -10.54 -12.60
C VAL A 212 -11.59 -10.78 -13.97
N ALA A 213 -12.41 -10.81 -15.02
CA ALA A 213 -11.97 -11.05 -16.37
C ALA A 213 -11.21 -9.84 -16.93
N ILE A 214 -10.05 -10.09 -17.53
CA ILE A 214 -9.31 -9.11 -18.33
C ILE A 214 -9.16 -9.72 -19.72
N GLU A 215 -9.81 -9.12 -20.71
CA GLU A 215 -9.77 -9.60 -22.10
C GLU A 215 -8.35 -9.54 -22.67
N ALA A 216 -8.05 -10.40 -23.65
CA ALA A 216 -6.71 -10.50 -24.24
C ALA A 216 -6.20 -9.17 -24.82
N SER A 217 -7.09 -8.37 -25.41
CA SER A 217 -6.77 -7.03 -25.92
C SER A 217 -6.32 -6.08 -24.80
N LEU A 218 -6.97 -6.13 -23.64
CA LEU A 218 -6.62 -5.32 -22.48
C LEU A 218 -5.35 -5.84 -21.78
N GLN A 219 -5.13 -7.15 -21.76
CA GLN A 219 -3.85 -7.74 -21.33
C GLN A 219 -2.69 -7.26 -22.19
N GLN A 220 -2.89 -7.24 -23.51
CA GLN A 220 -1.90 -6.72 -24.45
C GLN A 220 -1.67 -5.23 -24.23
N TYR A 221 -2.72 -4.44 -23.99
CA TYR A 221 -2.59 -3.02 -23.66
C TYR A 221 -1.75 -2.77 -22.39
N ILE A 222 -1.99 -3.52 -21.31
CA ILE A 222 -1.17 -3.48 -20.09
C ILE A 222 0.30 -3.81 -20.40
N LEU A 223 0.53 -4.85 -21.20
CA LEU A 223 1.88 -5.26 -21.58
C LEU A 223 2.57 -4.21 -22.45
N ASP A 224 1.86 -3.60 -23.40
CA ASP A 224 2.38 -2.58 -24.29
C ASP A 224 2.80 -1.33 -23.53
N LEU A 225 1.97 -0.85 -22.59
CA LEU A 225 2.34 0.23 -21.68
C LEU A 225 3.62 -0.08 -20.91
N VAL A 226 3.70 -1.26 -20.29
CA VAL A 226 4.90 -1.67 -19.54
C VAL A 226 6.12 -1.79 -20.45
N ARG A 227 6.00 -2.38 -21.64
CA ARG A 227 7.12 -2.50 -22.59
C ARG A 227 7.54 -1.15 -23.16
N ALA A 228 6.60 -0.22 -23.34
CA ALA A 228 6.91 1.14 -23.77
C ALA A 228 7.82 1.83 -22.75
N THR A 229 7.60 1.63 -21.44
CA THR A 229 8.52 2.17 -20.42
C THR A 229 9.96 1.66 -20.55
N ARG A 230 10.16 0.42 -21.01
CA ARG A 230 11.50 -0.19 -21.18
C ARG A 230 12.20 0.22 -22.48
N ARG A 231 11.46 0.80 -23.42
CA ARG A 231 11.95 1.20 -24.75
C ARG A 231 12.02 2.72 -24.91
N HIS A 232 11.53 3.48 -23.93
CA HIS A 232 11.50 4.92 -23.97
C HIS A 232 12.91 5.49 -23.73
N ASN A 233 13.37 6.38 -24.61
CA ASN A 233 14.74 6.93 -24.54
C ASN A 233 15.01 7.72 -23.26
N ASP A 234 13.99 8.37 -22.71
CA ASP A 234 14.11 9.16 -21.46
C ASP A 234 13.92 8.32 -20.18
N ILE A 235 13.91 6.99 -20.28
CA ILE A 235 13.78 6.08 -19.13
C ILE A 235 15.01 5.16 -19.10
N THR A 236 15.81 5.26 -18.04
CA THR A 236 16.97 4.39 -17.80
C THR A 236 16.55 3.01 -17.31
N LEU A 237 15.55 2.95 -16.43
CA LEU A 237 15.00 1.69 -15.92
C LEU A 237 13.48 1.72 -16.04
N GLY A 238 12.95 0.81 -16.88
CA GLY A 238 11.52 0.61 -17.05
C GLY A 238 10.92 -0.34 -16.02
N VAL A 239 9.59 -0.48 -16.05
CA VAL A 239 8.82 -1.30 -15.10
C VAL A 239 9.25 -2.77 -15.16
N SER A 240 9.45 -3.41 -14.00
CA SER A 240 9.85 -4.82 -13.90
C SER A 240 8.73 -5.80 -14.34
N PRO A 241 9.04 -7.10 -14.58
CA PRO A 241 7.99 -8.12 -14.76
C PRO A 241 7.04 -8.23 -13.55
N ARG A 242 7.54 -8.00 -12.33
CA ARG A 242 6.69 -7.94 -11.14
C ARG A 242 5.73 -6.77 -11.21
N GLY A 243 6.18 -5.61 -11.67
CA GLY A 243 5.31 -4.46 -11.92
C GLY A 243 4.19 -4.78 -12.92
N THR A 244 4.44 -5.60 -13.95
CA THR A 244 3.38 -6.10 -14.84
C THR A 244 2.32 -6.91 -14.10
N VAL A 245 2.74 -7.84 -13.24
CA VAL A 245 1.81 -8.68 -12.45
C VAL A 245 1.03 -7.83 -11.44
N ALA A 246 1.71 -6.92 -10.73
CA ALA A 246 1.08 -6.00 -9.80
C ALA A 246 0.05 -5.11 -10.50
N PHE A 247 0.36 -4.62 -11.71
CA PHE A 247 -0.57 -3.81 -12.49
C PHE A 247 -1.82 -4.59 -12.90
N TYR A 248 -1.64 -5.81 -13.40
CA TYR A 248 -2.75 -6.70 -13.73
C TYR A 248 -3.67 -6.97 -12.52
N ARG A 249 -3.09 -7.30 -11.35
CA ARG A 249 -3.86 -7.56 -10.12
C ARG A 249 -4.55 -6.31 -9.58
N ALA A 250 -3.91 -5.14 -9.68
CA ALA A 250 -4.52 -3.88 -9.30
C ALA A 250 -5.73 -3.55 -10.19
N VAL A 251 -5.63 -3.76 -11.50
CA VAL A 251 -6.73 -3.55 -12.46
C VAL A 251 -7.92 -4.45 -12.14
N GLN A 252 -7.66 -5.74 -11.87
CA GLN A 252 -8.70 -6.67 -11.41
C GLN A 252 -9.41 -6.18 -10.14
N ALA A 253 -8.62 -5.75 -9.14
CA ALA A 253 -9.17 -5.24 -7.88
C ALA A 253 -9.99 -3.96 -8.08
N LEU A 254 -9.52 -3.00 -8.89
CA LEU A 254 -10.27 -1.78 -9.17
C LEU A 254 -11.59 -2.07 -9.87
N ALA A 255 -11.58 -2.89 -10.92
CA ALA A 255 -12.80 -3.28 -11.63
C ALA A 255 -13.83 -3.92 -10.69
N TYR A 256 -13.39 -4.79 -9.78
CA TYR A 256 -14.25 -5.39 -8.76
C TYR A 256 -14.83 -4.35 -7.79
N LEU A 257 -14.02 -3.36 -7.39
CA LEU A 257 -14.40 -2.25 -6.51
C LEU A 257 -15.38 -1.29 -7.19
N GLU A 258 -15.33 -1.19 -8.52
CA GLU A 258 -16.32 -0.49 -9.37
C GLU A 258 -17.58 -1.33 -9.65
N GLY A 259 -17.68 -2.52 -9.04
CA GLY A 259 -18.84 -3.40 -9.16
C GLY A 259 -18.92 -4.15 -10.49
N ARG A 260 -17.81 -4.34 -11.19
CA ARG A 260 -17.72 -5.07 -12.46
C ARG A 260 -16.96 -6.40 -12.30
N ASP A 261 -17.37 -7.42 -13.06
CA ASP A 261 -16.64 -8.70 -13.19
C ASP A 261 -15.67 -8.70 -14.38
N TYR A 262 -15.50 -7.56 -15.04
CA TYR A 262 -14.59 -7.35 -16.15
C TYR A 262 -13.90 -5.99 -16.05
N ALA A 263 -12.65 -5.93 -16.47
CA ALA A 263 -11.88 -4.69 -16.53
C ALA A 263 -12.14 -3.94 -17.84
N ILE A 264 -12.03 -2.60 -17.79
CA ILE A 264 -12.12 -1.71 -18.95
C ILE A 264 -10.82 -0.89 -19.09
N PRO A 265 -10.56 -0.26 -20.26
CA PRO A 265 -9.35 0.55 -20.45
C PRO A 265 -9.16 1.67 -19.43
N ASP A 266 -10.24 2.24 -18.90
CA ASP A 266 -10.16 3.32 -17.92
C ASP A 266 -9.65 2.83 -16.54
N ASP A 267 -9.82 1.55 -16.21
CA ASP A 267 -9.20 0.96 -15.01
C ASP A 267 -7.68 0.96 -15.13
N VAL A 268 -7.19 0.59 -16.32
CA VAL A 268 -5.76 0.58 -16.64
C VAL A 268 -5.22 2.00 -16.54
N LYS A 269 -5.85 2.98 -17.22
CA LYS A 269 -5.42 4.38 -17.18
C LYS A 269 -5.36 4.97 -15.78
N THR A 270 -6.40 4.70 -14.98
CA THR A 270 -6.50 5.18 -13.59
C THR A 270 -5.34 4.68 -12.74
N LEU A 271 -4.94 3.42 -12.94
CA LEU A 271 -3.90 2.77 -12.16
C LEU A 271 -2.48 2.93 -12.73
N THR A 272 -2.32 3.41 -13.96
CA THR A 272 -1.00 3.58 -14.57
C THR A 272 -0.08 4.46 -13.72
N LEU A 273 -0.58 5.60 -13.22
CA LEU A 273 0.25 6.47 -12.36
C LEU A 273 0.57 5.80 -11.02
N PRO A 274 -0.42 5.37 -10.21
CA PRO A 274 -0.16 4.76 -8.91
C PRO A 274 0.71 3.49 -8.97
N VAL A 275 0.66 2.73 -10.06
CA VAL A 275 1.38 1.46 -10.18
C VAL A 275 2.74 1.64 -10.83
N LEU A 276 2.90 2.51 -11.83
CA LEU A 276 4.15 2.56 -12.61
C LEU A 276 5.16 3.60 -12.11
N THR A 277 4.72 4.69 -11.47
CA THR A 277 5.58 5.85 -11.17
C THR A 277 6.81 5.49 -10.36
N HIS A 278 6.66 4.73 -9.28
CA HIS A 278 7.76 4.32 -8.40
C HIS A 278 8.61 3.17 -8.94
N ARG A 279 8.31 2.67 -10.15
CA ARG A 279 9.04 1.59 -10.82
C ARG A 279 9.90 2.08 -11.98
N LEU A 280 10.02 3.40 -12.14
CA LEU A 280 10.71 4.04 -13.24
C LEU A 280 11.88 4.89 -12.75
N ILE A 281 13.01 4.78 -13.44
CA ILE A 281 14.13 5.73 -13.32
C ILE A 281 14.22 6.55 -14.61
N PRO A 282 13.93 7.86 -14.58
CA PRO A 282 14.17 8.75 -15.71
C PRO A 282 15.65 8.88 -16.03
N ALA A 283 15.98 9.02 -17.32
CA ALA A 283 17.37 9.22 -17.80
C ALA A 283 17.93 10.63 -17.57
N GLY A 284 17.17 11.52 -16.92
CA GLY A 284 17.54 12.90 -16.65
C GLY A 284 16.56 13.57 -15.69
N ASN A 285 16.37 14.89 -15.81
CA ASN A 285 15.49 15.67 -14.94
C ASN A 285 13.98 15.54 -15.28
N SER A 286 13.62 14.63 -16.17
CA SER A 286 12.23 14.37 -16.55
C SER A 286 11.46 13.80 -15.36
N ARG A 287 10.27 14.32 -15.09
CA ARG A 287 9.43 13.81 -14.01
C ARG A 287 8.78 12.49 -14.47
N PRO A 288 8.87 11.38 -13.70
CA PRO A 288 8.28 10.10 -14.08
C PRO A 288 6.79 10.19 -14.46
N GLN A 289 6.03 11.03 -13.75
CA GLN A 289 4.60 11.28 -13.99
C GLN A 289 4.32 11.85 -15.37
N LEU A 290 5.20 12.72 -15.90
CA LEU A 290 5.04 13.28 -17.25
C LEU A 290 5.33 12.23 -18.32
N LEU A 291 6.38 11.43 -18.12
CA LEU A 291 6.72 10.33 -19.02
C LEU A 291 5.57 9.31 -19.11
N ILE A 292 4.96 8.96 -17.97
CA ILE A 292 3.79 8.07 -17.95
C ILE A 292 2.61 8.66 -18.70
N LYS A 293 2.32 9.96 -18.54
CA LYS A 293 1.23 10.62 -19.27
C LYS A 293 1.47 10.60 -20.79
N GLN A 294 2.69 10.86 -21.23
CA GLN A 294 3.07 10.75 -22.64
C GLN A 294 2.88 9.33 -23.18
N LEU A 295 3.27 8.32 -22.40
CA LEU A 295 3.08 6.92 -22.76
C LEU A 295 1.60 6.53 -22.87
N LEU A 296 0.75 7.06 -21.98
CA LEU A 296 -0.70 6.86 -22.03
C LEU A 296 -1.33 7.46 -23.28
N GLU A 297 -0.88 8.64 -23.69
CA GLU A 297 -1.36 9.32 -24.90
C GLU A 297 -0.87 8.63 -26.19
N ALA A 298 0.35 8.08 -26.18
CA ALA A 298 0.97 7.45 -27.34
C ALA A 298 0.53 5.99 -27.56
N THR A 299 0.06 5.30 -26.51
CA THR A 299 -0.32 3.88 -26.62
C THR A 299 -1.79 3.76 -27.01
N ALA A 300 -2.05 3.14 -28.16
CA ALA A 300 -3.41 2.95 -28.66
C ALA A 300 -4.27 2.14 -27.67
N ILE A 301 -5.49 2.63 -27.45
CA ILE A 301 -6.49 1.95 -26.63
C ILE A 301 -7.10 0.82 -27.48
N PRO A 302 -7.28 -0.40 -26.92
CA PRO A 302 -7.89 -1.53 -27.62
C PRO A 302 -9.37 -1.31 -27.96
#